data_AF-A0A3C0BGP1-F1
#
_entry.id   AF-A0A3C0BGP1-F1
#
_cell.length_a   1.000
_cell.length_b   1.000
_cell.length_c   1.000
_cell.angle_alpha   90.00
_cell.angle_beta   90.00
_cell.angle_gamma   90.00
#
_symmetry.space_group_name_H-M   'P 1'
#
loop_
_entity.id
_entity.type
_entity.pdbx_description
1 polymer ?
#
loop_
_entity_poly.entity_id
_entity_poly.type
_entity_poly.pdbx_seq_one_letter_code
_entity_poly.pdbx_strand_id
1 'polypeptide(L)'
;RDFSAQFPFMVLIRMRRDGSCCAYAPRAPSVSIPPEKRGILLEELALAVRSALPEQCICMRYDTAWKSQPGGEETFRPETAQLFMNWGTETHSLRKAPKNYMCPDTVVVNISAAPEQILARMRTTTRNCIRRAYRSGIDFAVKGADALPDWYMLYRETALRKNFFYEKEEYFNRLFSREHIQSNAVHEPPPAEKIIPLDAPAPVPQFHIMTAGKNKKIISGIIIAVSGHNAYYMYAGSSLG
;
A
#
# COMPACT_ATOMS: atom_id res chain seq x y z
N ARG A 1 19.66 -22.69 -13.52
CA ARG A 1 19.05 -21.81 -14.54
C ARG A 1 17.83 -22.57 -15.02
N ASP A 2 16.61 -22.08 -14.73
CA ASP A 2 15.31 -22.50 -15.29
C ASP A 2 14.20 -21.99 -14.37
N PHE A 3 13.97 -20.67 -14.42
CA PHE A 3 12.78 -20.03 -13.89
C PHE A 3 12.44 -18.91 -14.87
N SER A 4 11.34 -19.07 -15.61
CA SER A 4 10.78 -18.04 -16.48
C SER A 4 9.51 -17.54 -15.82
N ALA A 5 9.50 -16.27 -15.44
CA ALA A 5 8.31 -15.60 -14.93
C ALA A 5 8.20 -14.22 -15.55
N GLN A 6 6.97 -13.85 -15.88
CA GLN A 6 6.63 -12.57 -16.45
C GLN A 6 5.75 -11.84 -15.44
N PHE A 7 6.13 -10.63 -15.08
CA PHE A 7 5.40 -9.80 -14.13
C PHE A 7 5.59 -8.32 -14.45
N PRO A 8 4.59 -7.46 -14.16
CA PRO A 8 4.75 -6.03 -14.30
C PRO A 8 5.77 -5.52 -13.27
N PHE A 9 6.64 -4.60 -13.71
CA PHE A 9 7.66 -4.01 -12.86
C PHE A 9 7.65 -2.49 -12.97
N MET A 10 7.19 -1.83 -11.92
CA MET A 10 7.08 -0.37 -11.84
C MET A 10 8.21 0.19 -10.97
N VAL A 11 8.89 1.21 -11.48
CA VAL A 11 9.93 1.95 -10.76
C VAL A 11 9.54 3.42 -10.69
N LEU A 12 9.47 3.94 -9.48
CA LEU A 12 9.20 5.35 -9.19
C LEU A 12 10.50 6.06 -8.90
N ILE A 13 10.80 7.13 -9.64
CA ILE A 13 11.95 7.98 -9.35
C ILE A 13 11.59 8.98 -8.26
N ARG A 14 12.47 9.09 -7.26
CA ARG A 14 12.37 10.06 -6.17
C ARG A 14 13.57 10.98 -6.20
N MET A 15 13.31 12.23 -6.60
CA MET A 15 14.33 13.28 -6.58
C MET A 15 14.60 13.73 -5.14
N ARG A 16 15.88 13.93 -4.83
CA ARG A 16 16.35 14.48 -3.57
C ARG A 16 16.75 15.94 -3.77
N ARG A 17 16.82 16.69 -2.65
CA ARG A 17 17.17 18.12 -2.67
C ARG A 17 18.59 18.40 -3.16
N ASP A 18 19.48 17.42 -3.06
CA ASP A 18 20.88 17.49 -3.50
C ASP A 18 21.06 17.19 -5.00
N GLY A 19 19.96 17.06 -5.76
CA GLY A 19 19.98 16.75 -7.20
C GLY A 19 20.14 15.26 -7.51
N SER A 20 20.48 14.41 -6.52
CA SER A 20 20.49 12.96 -6.68
C SER A 20 19.08 12.38 -6.73
N CYS A 21 18.93 11.14 -7.20
CA CYS A 21 17.66 10.44 -7.15
C CYS A 21 17.79 8.99 -6.66
N CYS A 22 16.67 8.45 -6.14
CA CYS A 22 16.55 7.05 -5.80
C CYS A 22 15.42 6.43 -6.61
N ALA A 23 15.67 5.25 -7.18
CA ALA A 23 14.64 4.41 -7.76
C ALA A 23 13.89 3.66 -6.63
N TYR A 24 12.57 3.61 -6.70
CA TYR A 24 11.73 2.92 -5.71
C TYR A 24 10.75 1.98 -6.40
N ALA A 25 10.83 0.69 -6.07
CA ALA A 25 9.97 -0.36 -6.59
C ALA A 25 9.02 -0.84 -5.48
N PRO A 26 7.80 -0.28 -5.38
CA PRO A 26 6.82 -0.64 -4.34
C PRO A 26 6.20 -2.02 -4.64
N ARG A 27 6.14 -2.91 -3.65
CA ARG A 27 5.54 -4.26 -3.75
C ARG A 27 6.06 -5.11 -4.91
N ALA A 28 7.28 -4.80 -5.35
CA ALA A 28 7.92 -5.44 -6.47
C ALA A 28 9.20 -6.18 -6.00
N PRO A 29 9.58 -7.28 -6.67
CA PRO A 29 8.86 -7.91 -7.79
C PRO A 29 7.64 -8.71 -7.31
N SER A 30 6.56 -8.70 -8.11
CA SER A 30 5.30 -9.39 -7.81
C SER A 30 5.32 -10.85 -8.27
N VAL A 31 6.36 -11.59 -7.89
CA VAL A 31 6.59 -12.99 -8.26
C VAL A 31 6.85 -13.83 -7.02
N SER A 32 6.41 -15.08 -6.99
CA SER A 32 6.75 -16.00 -5.90
C SER A 32 7.97 -16.81 -6.27
N ILE A 33 9.09 -16.61 -5.57
CA ILE A 33 10.32 -17.38 -5.75
C ILE A 33 10.90 -17.86 -4.42
N PRO A 34 11.65 -18.98 -4.44
CA PRO A 34 12.37 -19.47 -3.27
C PRO A 34 13.35 -18.43 -2.70
N PRO A 35 13.55 -18.38 -1.36
CA PRO A 35 14.41 -17.40 -0.70
C PRO A 35 15.81 -17.25 -1.30
N GLU A 36 16.43 -18.35 -1.68
CA GLU A 36 17.80 -18.43 -2.23
C GLU A 36 17.96 -17.76 -3.59
N LYS A 37 16.87 -17.56 -4.35
CA LYS A 37 16.89 -16.87 -5.65
C LYS A 37 16.52 -15.39 -5.57
N ARG A 38 16.05 -14.93 -4.39
CA ARG A 38 15.53 -13.57 -4.20
C ARG A 38 16.61 -12.52 -4.42
N GLY A 39 17.80 -12.72 -3.84
CA GLY A 39 18.93 -11.81 -3.99
C GLY A 39 19.33 -11.62 -5.45
N ILE A 40 19.53 -12.75 -6.14
CA ILE A 40 19.90 -12.80 -7.57
C ILE A 40 18.90 -12.02 -8.42
N LEU A 41 17.59 -12.26 -8.23
CA LEU A 41 16.56 -11.55 -8.99
C LEU A 41 16.58 -10.02 -8.74
N LEU A 42 16.75 -9.58 -7.49
CA LEU A 42 16.79 -8.15 -7.16
C LEU A 42 18.00 -7.44 -7.78
N GLU A 43 19.14 -8.13 -7.83
CA GLU A 43 20.35 -7.64 -8.49
C GLU A 43 20.18 -7.58 -10.01
N GLU A 44 19.72 -8.67 -10.64
CA GLU A 44 19.45 -8.72 -12.07
C GLU A 44 18.46 -7.63 -12.50
N LEU A 45 17.38 -7.42 -11.73
CA LEU A 45 16.41 -6.35 -11.98
C LEU A 45 17.05 -4.96 -11.91
N ALA A 46 17.89 -4.70 -10.90
CA ALA A 46 18.55 -3.41 -10.74
C ALA A 46 19.52 -3.12 -11.89
N LEU A 47 20.25 -4.14 -12.34
CA LEU A 47 21.16 -4.04 -13.49
C LEU A 47 20.41 -3.87 -14.80
N ALA A 48 19.31 -4.61 -15.00
CA ALA A 48 18.50 -4.56 -16.21
C ALA A 48 17.85 -3.20 -16.43
N VAL A 49 17.40 -2.52 -15.37
CA VAL A 49 16.78 -1.19 -15.50
C VAL A 49 17.78 -0.05 -15.46
N ARG A 50 19.06 -0.31 -15.15
CA ARG A 50 20.09 0.72 -14.94
C ARG A 50 20.20 1.71 -16.10
N SER A 51 20.11 1.23 -17.35
CA SER A 51 20.18 2.07 -18.55
C SER A 51 18.97 3.00 -18.73
N ALA A 52 17.84 2.68 -18.12
CA ALA A 52 16.62 3.50 -18.14
C ALA A 52 16.52 4.45 -16.94
N LEU A 53 17.43 4.33 -15.96
CA LEU A 53 17.46 5.21 -14.79
C LEU A 53 18.30 6.47 -15.08
N PRO A 54 17.96 7.62 -14.45
CA PRO A 54 18.79 8.81 -14.53
C PRO A 54 20.23 8.55 -14.04
N GLU A 55 21.23 9.20 -14.64
CA GLU A 55 22.63 9.02 -14.26
C GLU A 55 22.90 9.36 -12.78
N GLN A 56 22.14 10.31 -12.23
CA GLN A 56 22.16 10.71 -10.83
C GLN A 56 21.44 9.72 -9.87
N CYS A 57 21.02 8.55 -10.35
CA CYS A 57 20.37 7.53 -9.54
C CYS A 57 21.39 6.76 -8.69
N ILE A 58 21.36 6.98 -7.37
CA ILE A 58 22.37 6.43 -6.45
C ILE A 58 22.03 5.04 -5.92
N CYS A 59 20.74 4.67 -5.90
CA CYS A 59 20.30 3.36 -5.43
C CYS A 59 18.88 3.04 -5.89
N MET A 60 18.57 1.76 -5.86
CA MET A 60 17.23 1.23 -6.06
C MET A 60 16.74 0.54 -4.79
N ARG A 61 15.55 0.92 -4.32
CA ARG A 61 14.91 0.36 -3.14
C ARG A 61 13.76 -0.55 -3.55
N TYR A 62 13.74 -1.75 -2.98
CA TYR A 62 12.67 -2.73 -3.14
C TYR A 62 11.89 -2.88 -1.84
N ASP A 63 10.57 -2.72 -1.92
CA ASP A 63 9.67 -3.07 -0.82
C ASP A 63 8.88 -4.32 -1.24
N THR A 64 9.49 -5.50 -1.11
CA THR A 64 8.96 -6.77 -1.65
C THR A 64 7.74 -7.27 -0.87
N ALA A 65 6.81 -7.96 -1.55
CA ALA A 65 5.69 -8.65 -0.90
C ALA A 65 6.05 -10.03 -0.32
N TRP A 66 7.33 -10.41 -0.35
CA TRP A 66 7.79 -11.71 0.12
C TRP A 66 7.71 -11.82 1.64
N LYS A 67 7.24 -12.97 2.12
CA LYS A 67 7.32 -13.29 3.54
C LYS A 67 8.78 -13.30 3.98
N SER A 68 9.03 -12.73 5.16
CA SER A 68 10.25 -12.96 5.91
C SER A 68 10.45 -14.46 6.13
N GLN A 69 11.71 -14.89 6.25
CA GLN A 69 12.03 -16.30 6.41
C GLN A 69 11.28 -16.91 7.63
N PRO A 70 10.96 -18.22 7.59
CA PRO A 70 10.35 -18.91 8.74
C PRO A 70 11.23 -18.73 9.97
N GLY A 71 10.67 -18.16 11.04
CA GLY A 71 11.42 -17.71 12.21
C GLY A 71 10.83 -16.46 12.86
N GLY A 72 10.08 -15.65 12.09
CA GLY A 72 9.18 -14.61 12.60
C GLY A 72 9.90 -13.49 13.37
N GLU A 73 9.92 -12.29 12.78
CA GLU A 73 10.50 -11.07 13.37
C GLU A 73 12.04 -11.07 13.47
N GLU A 74 12.65 -10.00 12.93
CA GLU A 74 13.88 -9.29 13.36
C GLU A 74 14.99 -10.00 14.17
N THR A 75 15.16 -11.32 14.11
CA THR A 75 16.10 -12.06 14.95
C THR A 75 17.52 -12.11 14.37
N PHE A 76 17.67 -11.72 13.11
CA PHE A 76 18.99 -11.59 12.48
C PHE A 76 19.50 -10.17 12.64
N ARG A 77 20.74 -10.05 13.12
CA ARG A 77 21.49 -8.79 13.01
C ARG A 77 21.49 -8.34 11.54
N PRO A 78 21.45 -7.03 11.25
CA PRO A 78 21.40 -6.52 9.87
C PRO A 78 22.46 -7.12 8.95
N GLU A 79 23.65 -7.41 9.48
CA GLU A 79 24.77 -8.02 8.79
C GLU A 79 24.44 -9.44 8.31
N THR A 80 23.82 -10.26 9.16
CA THR A 80 23.40 -11.62 8.81
C THR A 80 22.29 -11.61 7.78
N ALA A 81 21.32 -10.70 7.90
CA ALA A 81 20.27 -10.53 6.89
C ALA A 81 20.86 -10.11 5.53
N GLN A 82 21.86 -9.22 5.52
CA GLN A 82 22.56 -8.82 4.30
C GLN A 82 23.33 -9.97 3.67
N LEU A 83 23.97 -10.84 4.47
CA LEU A 83 24.65 -12.02 3.95
C LEU A 83 23.67 -12.94 3.21
N PHE A 84 22.50 -13.22 3.79
CA PHE A 84 21.47 -14.03 3.13
C PHE A 84 20.90 -13.35 1.89
N MET A 85 20.70 -12.03 1.92
CA MET A 85 20.22 -11.28 0.75
C MET A 85 21.22 -11.30 -0.42
N ASN A 86 22.52 -11.29 -0.12
CA ASN A 86 23.57 -11.31 -1.14
C ASN A 86 24.07 -12.72 -1.46
N TRP A 87 23.38 -13.76 -1.00
CA TRP A 87 23.76 -15.13 -1.32
C TRP A 87 23.56 -15.40 -2.81
N GLY A 88 24.64 -15.73 -3.51
CA GLY A 88 24.63 -16.02 -4.94
C GLY A 88 24.56 -14.80 -5.86
N THR A 89 24.56 -13.57 -5.32
CA THR A 89 24.69 -12.34 -6.11
C THR A 89 26.13 -12.11 -6.55
N GLU A 90 26.34 -11.42 -7.66
CA GLU A 90 27.68 -11.13 -8.21
C GLU A 90 28.31 -9.88 -7.59
N THR A 91 27.51 -8.84 -7.33
CA THR A 91 28.02 -7.54 -6.87
C THR A 91 27.98 -7.37 -5.36
N HIS A 92 27.26 -8.25 -4.65
CA HIS A 92 27.03 -8.17 -3.21
C HIS A 92 26.57 -6.79 -2.69
N SER A 93 25.83 -6.05 -3.53
CA SER A 93 25.46 -4.65 -3.27
C SER A 93 24.10 -4.46 -2.58
N LEU A 94 23.38 -5.54 -2.26
CA LEU A 94 22.09 -5.44 -1.57
C LEU A 94 22.29 -5.08 -0.10
N ARG A 95 21.53 -4.08 0.36
CA ARG A 95 21.59 -3.58 1.75
C ARG A 95 20.20 -3.65 2.39
N LYS A 96 20.12 -4.16 3.63
CA LYS A 96 18.88 -4.08 4.42
C LYS A 96 18.56 -2.61 4.67
N ALA A 97 17.37 -2.17 4.24
CA ALA A 97 16.90 -0.84 4.57
C ALA A 97 16.70 -0.69 6.10
N PRO A 98 17.15 0.43 6.71
CA PRO A 98 17.07 0.65 8.16
C PRO A 98 15.64 0.92 8.63
N LYS A 99 14.74 1.30 7.73
CA LYS A 99 13.32 1.54 8.00
C LYS A 99 12.45 0.98 6.89
N ASN A 100 11.34 0.37 7.26
CA ASN A 100 10.31 -0.06 6.32
C ASN A 100 9.48 1.15 5.89
N TYR A 101 9.24 1.31 4.59
CA TYR A 101 8.32 2.35 4.08
C TYR A 101 6.88 1.84 4.07
N MET A 102 6.69 0.55 3.82
CA MET A 102 5.41 -0.12 3.97
C MET A 102 5.21 -0.64 5.40
N CYS A 103 3.95 -0.69 5.85
CA CYS A 103 3.58 -1.35 7.10
C CYS A 103 3.94 -2.85 6.98
N PRO A 104 4.76 -3.40 7.90
CA PRO A 104 5.20 -4.79 7.82
C PRO A 104 4.03 -5.76 8.01
N ASP A 105 3.05 -5.37 8.83
CA ASP A 105 1.90 -6.19 9.15
C ASP A 105 0.64 -5.67 8.44
N THR A 106 -0.04 -6.56 7.73
CA THR A 106 -1.34 -6.28 7.12
C THR A 106 -2.36 -7.26 7.66
N VAL A 107 -3.41 -6.76 8.29
CA VAL A 107 -4.53 -7.59 8.74
C VAL A 107 -5.48 -7.81 7.56
N VAL A 108 -5.64 -9.07 7.16
CA VAL A 108 -6.60 -9.47 6.12
C VAL A 108 -7.81 -10.11 6.79
N VAL A 109 -8.99 -9.56 6.52
CA VAL A 109 -10.26 -10.08 7.04
C VAL A 109 -11.07 -10.65 5.89
N ASN A 110 -11.41 -11.95 5.97
CA ASN A 110 -12.33 -12.57 5.04
C ASN A 110 -13.77 -12.18 5.40
N ILE A 111 -14.43 -11.47 4.48
CA ILE A 111 -15.81 -10.99 4.63
C ILE A 111 -16.84 -11.77 3.79
N SER A 112 -16.47 -12.92 3.22
CA SER A 112 -17.37 -13.76 2.41
C SER A 112 -18.43 -14.51 3.24
N ALA A 113 -18.26 -14.56 4.56
CA ALA A 113 -19.21 -15.19 5.47
C ALA A 113 -20.38 -14.25 5.81
N ALA A 114 -21.48 -14.80 6.32
CA ALA A 114 -22.61 -13.98 6.78
C ALA A 114 -22.19 -13.05 7.93
N PRO A 115 -22.79 -11.83 8.07
CA PRO A 115 -22.42 -10.87 9.10
C PRO A 115 -22.41 -11.44 10.53
N GLU A 116 -23.35 -12.31 10.86
CA GLU A 116 -23.47 -12.96 12.17
C GLU A 116 -22.28 -13.89 12.45
N GLN A 117 -21.82 -14.60 11.41
CA GLN A 117 -20.67 -15.50 11.49
C GLN A 117 -19.36 -14.70 11.62
N ILE A 118 -19.24 -13.59 10.89
CA ILE A 118 -18.10 -12.67 11.03
C ILE A 118 -18.07 -12.12 12.45
N LEU A 119 -19.20 -11.61 12.95
CA LEU A 119 -19.32 -11.11 14.32
C LEU A 119 -18.95 -12.18 15.34
N ALA A 120 -19.43 -13.42 15.19
CA ALA A 120 -19.16 -14.51 16.13
C ALA A 120 -17.65 -14.83 16.28
N ARG A 121 -16.86 -14.67 15.21
CA ARG A 121 -15.41 -14.90 15.20
C ARG A 121 -14.60 -13.76 15.83
N MET A 122 -15.21 -12.57 16.03
CA MET A 122 -14.52 -11.44 16.63
C MET A 122 -14.31 -11.63 18.14
N ARG A 123 -13.27 -10.98 18.68
CA ARG A 123 -13.06 -10.88 20.14
C ARG A 123 -14.30 -10.28 20.81
N THR A 124 -14.62 -10.76 22.02
CA THR A 124 -15.79 -10.30 22.78
C THR A 124 -15.82 -8.78 22.99
N THR A 125 -14.66 -8.16 23.23
CA THR A 125 -14.52 -6.69 23.34
C THR A 125 -14.97 -5.99 22.05
N THR A 126 -14.51 -6.46 20.89
CA THR A 126 -14.90 -5.93 19.57
C THR A 126 -16.41 -6.06 19.34
N ARG A 127 -16.99 -7.23 19.60
CA ARG A 127 -18.45 -7.45 19.47
C ARG A 127 -19.25 -6.49 20.35
N ASN A 128 -18.81 -6.26 21.58
CA ASN A 128 -19.49 -5.37 22.51
C ASN A 128 -19.40 -3.90 22.08
N CYS A 129 -18.25 -3.47 21.52
CA CYS A 129 -18.11 -2.13 20.94
C CYS A 129 -19.07 -1.91 19.77
N ILE A 130 -19.20 -2.88 18.85
CA ILE A 130 -20.12 -2.82 17.71
C ILE A 130 -21.56 -2.69 18.22
N ARG A 131 -22.00 -3.59 19.12
CA ARG A 131 -23.35 -3.55 19.71
C ARG A 131 -23.64 -2.24 20.45
N ARG A 132 -22.64 -1.69 21.14
CA ARG A 132 -22.77 -0.40 21.81
C ARG A 132 -22.99 0.71 20.78
N ALA A 133 -22.19 0.74 19.71
CA ALA A 133 -22.31 1.77 18.67
C ALA A 133 -23.72 1.80 18.05
N TYR A 134 -24.30 0.65 17.72
CA TYR A 134 -25.68 0.57 17.22
C TYR A 134 -26.73 1.02 18.24
N ARG A 135 -26.53 0.76 19.54
CA ARG A 135 -27.45 1.22 20.60
C ARG A 135 -27.30 2.71 20.94
N SER A 136 -26.18 3.34 20.55
CA SER A 136 -25.86 4.72 20.92
C SER A 136 -26.50 5.79 20.02
N GLY A 137 -27.36 5.38 19.08
CA GLY A 137 -28.01 6.27 18.11
C GLY A 137 -26.99 6.90 17.15
N ILE A 138 -26.01 6.11 16.71
CA ILE A 138 -25.02 6.53 15.73
C ILE A 138 -25.56 6.22 14.34
N ASP A 139 -25.55 7.23 13.47
CA ASP A 139 -25.90 7.12 12.07
C ASP A 139 -24.66 6.72 11.27
N PHE A 140 -24.75 5.62 10.53
CA PHE A 140 -23.69 5.16 9.63
C PHE A 140 -24.09 5.46 8.19
N ALA A 141 -23.19 6.08 7.42
CA ALA A 141 -23.42 6.41 6.02
C ALA A 141 -22.18 6.14 5.16
N VAL A 142 -22.41 5.77 3.90
CA VAL A 142 -21.38 5.73 2.87
C VAL A 142 -21.55 6.96 2.00
N LYS A 143 -20.52 7.78 1.90
CA LYS A 143 -20.50 9.06 1.20
C LYS A 143 -19.39 9.10 0.14
N GLY A 144 -19.46 10.07 -0.76
CA GLY A 144 -18.47 10.31 -1.79
C GLY A 144 -17.57 11.50 -1.45
N ALA A 145 -17.10 12.18 -2.50
CA ALA A 145 -16.25 13.36 -2.38
C ALA A 145 -16.94 14.54 -1.65
N ASP A 146 -18.27 14.56 -1.61
CA ASP A 146 -19.08 15.58 -0.94
C ASP A 146 -18.81 15.67 0.57
N ALA A 147 -18.42 14.55 1.19
CA ALA A 147 -18.11 14.49 2.61
C ALA A 147 -16.63 14.74 2.94
N LEU A 148 -15.80 14.98 1.92
CA LEU A 148 -14.36 15.07 2.09
C LEU A 148 -13.92 16.24 2.97
N PRO A 149 -14.48 17.47 2.85
CA PRO A 149 -14.08 18.59 3.72
C PRO A 149 -14.33 18.29 5.20
N ASP A 150 -15.52 17.80 5.53
CA ASP A 150 -15.89 17.45 6.91
C ASP A 150 -15.03 16.31 7.47
N TRP A 151 -14.78 15.28 6.66
CA TRP A 151 -13.91 14.16 7.04
C TRP A 151 -12.45 14.60 7.22
N TYR A 152 -11.95 15.47 6.34
CA TYR A 152 -10.56 15.94 6.39
C TYR A 152 -10.27 16.72 7.66
N MET A 153 -11.23 17.50 8.15
CA MET A 153 -11.12 18.18 9.45
C MET A 153 -10.92 17.17 10.60
N LEU A 154 -11.71 16.09 10.63
CA LEU A 154 -11.55 15.03 11.63
C LEU A 154 -10.21 14.30 11.50
N TYR A 155 -9.77 14.03 10.28
CA TYR A 155 -8.47 13.40 10.00
C TYR A 155 -7.32 14.27 10.49
N ARG A 156 -7.35 15.57 10.17
CA ARG A 156 -6.35 16.56 10.63
C ARG A 156 -6.33 16.67 12.15
N GLU A 157 -7.47 16.79 12.80
CA GLU A 157 -7.57 16.81 14.27
C GLU A 157 -6.99 15.54 14.89
N THR A 158 -7.26 14.38 14.29
CA THR A 158 -6.73 13.09 14.74
C THR A 158 -5.21 13.05 14.62
N ALA A 159 -4.67 13.53 13.50
CA ALA A 159 -3.25 13.58 13.24
C ALA A 159 -2.51 14.52 14.20
N LEU A 160 -3.05 15.71 14.45
CA LEU A 160 -2.52 16.65 15.43
C LEU A 160 -2.55 16.05 16.85
N ARG A 161 -3.66 15.42 17.23
CA ARG A 161 -3.81 14.78 18.55
C ARG A 161 -2.86 13.62 18.77
N LYS A 162 -2.64 12.81 17.73
CA LYS A 162 -1.78 11.60 17.79
C LYS A 162 -0.33 11.88 17.36
N ASN A 163 -0.03 13.11 16.97
CA ASN A 163 1.27 13.58 16.51
C ASN A 163 1.88 12.71 15.39
N PHE A 164 1.11 12.49 14.31
CA PHE A 164 1.60 11.83 13.10
C PHE A 164 1.48 12.73 11.87
N PHE A 165 2.30 12.44 10.86
CA PHE A 165 2.28 13.15 9.58
C PHE A 165 0.97 12.90 8.83
N TYR A 166 0.35 13.96 8.32
CA TYR A 166 -0.89 13.86 7.55
C TYR A 166 -0.78 14.59 6.22
N GLU A 167 -1.44 14.04 5.21
CA GLU A 167 -1.49 14.62 3.87
C GLU A 167 -2.41 15.84 3.82
N LYS A 168 -2.19 16.72 2.84
CA LYS A 168 -3.07 17.88 2.59
C LYS A 168 -4.40 17.45 1.96
N GLU A 169 -5.42 18.27 2.12
CA GLU A 169 -6.76 18.03 1.55
C GLU A 169 -6.73 17.82 0.03
N GLU A 170 -5.86 18.56 -0.68
CA GLU A 170 -5.61 18.43 -2.12
C GLU A 170 -5.29 17.00 -2.57
N TYR A 171 -4.54 16.24 -1.76
CA TYR A 171 -4.21 14.85 -2.06
C TYR A 171 -5.49 13.99 -2.12
N PHE A 172 -6.40 14.20 -1.16
CA PHE A 172 -7.65 13.46 -1.14
C PHE A 172 -8.60 13.91 -2.24
N ASN A 173 -8.66 15.21 -2.54
CA ASN A 173 -9.43 15.70 -3.70
C ASN A 173 -8.99 15.01 -5.00
N ARG A 174 -7.67 14.84 -5.19
CA ARG A 174 -7.12 14.08 -6.32
C ARG A 174 -7.43 12.58 -6.27
N LEU A 175 -7.52 11.99 -5.08
CA LEU A 175 -7.89 10.59 -4.90
C LEU A 175 -9.34 10.33 -5.36
N PHE A 176 -10.23 11.28 -5.10
CA PHE A 176 -11.64 11.21 -5.49
C PHE A 176 -11.93 11.77 -6.89
N SER A 177 -10.95 12.39 -7.57
CA SER A 177 -11.15 12.94 -8.92
C SER A 177 -11.14 11.85 -10.00
N ARG A 178 -12.12 11.88 -10.91
CA ARG A 178 -12.26 10.91 -12.01
C ARG A 178 -11.09 10.92 -13.00
N GLU A 179 -10.43 12.06 -13.15
CA GLU A 179 -9.31 12.26 -14.08
C GLU A 179 -8.10 11.37 -13.75
N HIS A 180 -7.81 11.14 -12.47
CA HIS A 180 -6.66 10.30 -12.07
C HIS A 180 -6.98 8.79 -12.13
N ILE A 181 -8.25 8.45 -11.99
CA ILE A 181 -8.79 7.11 -12.16
C ILE A 181 -8.69 6.66 -13.63
N GLN A 182 -8.94 7.56 -14.59
CA GLN A 182 -8.84 7.29 -16.02
C GLN A 182 -7.42 7.47 -16.58
N SER A 183 -6.61 8.41 -16.08
CA SER A 183 -5.24 8.63 -16.59
C SER A 183 -4.29 7.45 -16.35
N ASN A 184 -4.56 6.63 -15.33
CA ASN A 184 -3.82 5.38 -15.07
C ASN A 184 -4.37 4.17 -15.85
N ALA A 185 -5.54 4.30 -16.48
CA ALA A 185 -6.18 3.25 -17.28
C ALA A 185 -6.07 3.48 -18.80
N VAL A 186 -5.59 4.66 -19.22
CA VAL A 186 -5.42 5.04 -20.63
C VAL A 186 -3.99 5.50 -20.84
N HIS A 187 -3.07 4.54 -20.98
CA HIS A 187 -1.96 4.75 -21.91
C HIS A 187 -2.45 4.30 -23.28
N GLU A 188 -2.42 5.19 -24.27
CA GLU A 188 -2.52 4.75 -25.66
C GLU A 188 -1.43 3.72 -25.91
N PRO A 189 -1.77 2.52 -26.43
CA PRO A 189 -0.77 1.50 -26.68
C PRO A 189 0.24 2.06 -27.69
N PRO A 190 1.55 1.99 -27.42
CA PRO A 190 2.54 2.30 -28.44
C PRO A 190 2.31 1.39 -29.65
N PRO A 191 2.56 1.89 -30.88
CA PRO A 191 2.26 1.16 -32.11
C PRO A 191 2.94 -0.23 -32.10
N ALA A 192 2.15 -1.21 -32.56
CA ALA A 192 2.35 -2.62 -32.31
C ALA A 192 3.66 -3.19 -32.87
N GLU A 193 4.68 -3.29 -32.02
CA GLU A 193 5.74 -4.28 -32.16
C GLU A 193 6.01 -4.93 -30.80
N LYS A 194 5.35 -6.07 -30.55
CA LYS A 194 5.64 -7.06 -29.49
C LYS A 194 6.16 -6.46 -28.16
N ILE A 195 5.34 -5.66 -27.49
CA ILE A 195 5.55 -5.33 -26.08
C ILE A 195 4.47 -6.02 -25.27
N ILE A 196 4.93 -6.85 -24.34
CA ILE A 196 4.20 -7.52 -23.27
C ILE A 196 3.10 -6.60 -22.72
N PRO A 197 1.84 -7.04 -22.54
CA PRO A 197 0.84 -6.18 -21.91
C PRO A 197 1.30 -5.83 -20.50
N LEU A 198 1.61 -4.54 -20.26
CA LEU A 198 1.81 -3.99 -18.91
C LEU A 198 0.48 -3.87 -18.15
N ASP A 199 -0.62 -4.24 -18.80
CA ASP A 199 -1.97 -4.20 -18.27
C ASP A 199 -2.25 -5.51 -17.53
N ALA A 200 -1.83 -5.59 -16.26
CA ALA A 200 -2.67 -6.35 -15.34
C ALA A 200 -3.98 -5.56 -15.27
N PRO A 201 -5.14 -6.10 -15.70
CA PRO A 201 -6.41 -5.39 -15.59
C PRO A 201 -6.78 -5.29 -14.11
N ALA A 202 -6.20 -4.33 -13.42
CA ALA A 202 -6.62 -3.95 -12.09
C ALA A 202 -7.91 -3.15 -12.28
N PRO A 203 -9.06 -3.65 -11.78
CA PRO A 203 -10.29 -2.88 -11.85
C PRO A 203 -10.06 -1.54 -11.16
N VAL A 204 -10.47 -0.48 -11.85
CA VAL A 204 -10.37 0.90 -11.38
C VAL A 204 -10.83 0.98 -9.92
N PRO A 205 -9.98 1.47 -9.00
CA PRO A 205 -10.35 1.57 -7.60
C PRO A 205 -11.46 2.60 -7.42
N GLN A 206 -12.47 2.25 -6.64
CA GLN A 206 -13.53 3.16 -6.21
C GLN A 206 -13.27 3.58 -4.77
N PHE A 207 -13.26 4.89 -4.52
CA PHE A 207 -13.03 5.43 -3.19
C PHE A 207 -14.37 5.83 -2.55
N HIS A 208 -14.53 5.47 -1.28
CA HIS A 208 -15.70 5.83 -0.49
C HIS A 208 -15.29 6.35 0.88
N ILE A 209 -16.07 7.29 1.41
CA ILE A 209 -15.95 7.77 2.79
C ILE A 209 -17.06 7.13 3.61
N MET A 210 -16.71 6.21 4.52
CA MET A 210 -17.70 5.68 5.48
C MET A 210 -17.67 6.55 6.73
N THR A 211 -18.79 7.14 7.09
CA THR A 211 -18.93 8.06 8.22
C THR A 211 -19.80 7.46 9.31
N ALA A 212 -19.44 7.69 10.56
CA ALA A 212 -20.28 7.51 11.73
C ALA A 212 -20.55 8.89 12.33
N GLY A 213 -21.82 9.22 12.55
CA GLY A 213 -22.26 10.52 13.04
C GLY A 213 -23.34 10.42 14.11
N LYS A 214 -23.56 11.52 14.83
CA LYS A 214 -24.67 11.68 15.76
C LYS A 214 -25.20 13.10 15.66
N ASN A 215 -26.52 13.27 15.64
CA ASN A 215 -27.17 14.58 15.50
C ASN A 215 -26.65 15.37 14.27
N LYS A 216 -26.52 14.69 13.12
CA LYS A 216 -25.98 15.24 11.86
C LYS A 216 -24.51 15.68 11.88
N LYS A 217 -23.79 15.50 12.98
CA LYS A 217 -22.35 15.75 13.07
C LYS A 217 -21.57 14.46 12.88
N ILE A 218 -20.57 14.47 12.00
CA ILE A 218 -19.66 13.33 11.83
C ILE A 218 -18.72 13.27 13.05
N ILE A 219 -18.62 12.10 13.68
CA ILE A 219 -17.75 11.84 14.84
C ILE A 219 -16.57 10.94 14.47
N SER A 220 -16.69 10.16 13.41
CA SER A 220 -15.63 9.32 12.88
C SER A 220 -15.85 9.06 11.40
N GLY A 221 -14.79 8.85 10.65
CA GLY A 221 -14.91 8.39 9.29
C GLY A 221 -13.63 7.78 8.76
N ILE A 222 -13.79 6.94 7.75
CA ILE A 222 -12.72 6.19 7.12
C ILE A 222 -12.80 6.33 5.60
N ILE A 223 -11.65 6.34 4.94
CA ILE A 223 -11.56 6.18 3.49
C ILE A 223 -11.26 4.73 3.19
N ILE A 224 -12.13 4.12 2.37
CA ILE A 224 -11.93 2.79 1.81
C ILE A 224 -11.71 2.88 0.30
N ALA A 225 -10.83 2.05 -0.22
CA ALA A 225 -10.68 1.82 -1.65
C ALA A 225 -11.17 0.41 -1.99
N VAL A 226 -12.11 0.29 -2.92
CA VAL A 226 -12.62 -1.00 -3.39
C VAL A 226 -12.06 -1.25 -4.78
N SER A 227 -11.37 -2.37 -4.96
CA SER A 227 -10.85 -2.81 -6.26
C SER A 227 -11.01 -4.32 -6.39
N GLY A 228 -11.81 -4.73 -7.37
CA GLY A 228 -12.15 -6.12 -7.61
C GLY A 228 -12.90 -6.72 -6.43
N HIS A 229 -12.36 -7.80 -5.86
CA HIS A 229 -12.95 -8.49 -4.71
C HIS A 229 -12.40 -8.02 -3.36
N ASN A 230 -11.60 -6.95 -3.34
CA ASN A 230 -10.91 -6.47 -2.14
C ASN A 230 -11.34 -5.05 -1.77
N ALA A 231 -11.41 -4.79 -0.47
CA ALA A 231 -11.54 -3.46 0.10
C ALA A 231 -10.32 -3.15 0.97
N TYR A 232 -9.74 -1.98 0.79
CA TYR A 232 -8.55 -1.51 1.49
C TYR A 232 -8.94 -0.37 2.43
N TYR A 233 -8.72 -0.56 3.72
CA TYR A 233 -8.82 0.48 4.73
C TYR A 233 -7.58 1.37 4.65
N MET A 234 -7.72 2.61 4.19
CA MET A 234 -6.57 3.48 3.90
C MET A 234 -6.34 4.55 4.94
N TYR A 235 -7.38 5.33 5.28
CA TYR A 235 -7.28 6.48 6.17
C TYR A 235 -8.43 6.52 7.15
N ALA A 236 -8.21 7.15 8.30
CA ALA A 236 -9.21 7.27 9.34
C ALA A 236 -9.04 8.55 10.15
N GLY A 237 -10.17 9.16 10.49
CA GLY A 237 -10.25 10.31 11.38
C GLY A 237 -11.36 10.08 12.40
N SER A 238 -11.15 10.52 13.64
CA SER A 238 -12.16 10.50 14.69
C SER A 238 -12.05 11.71 15.59
N SER A 239 -13.19 12.27 15.98
CA SER A 239 -13.23 13.25 17.06
C SER A 239 -13.01 12.55 18.40
N LEU A 240 -12.58 13.32 19.40
CA LEU A 240 -12.86 12.96 20.79
C LEU A 240 -14.37 13.20 20.96
N GLY A 241 -15.17 12.14 20.84
CA GLY A 241 -16.56 12.17 21.27
C GLY A 241 -16.66 12.30 22.78
#